data_AF-G9MK06-F1
#
_entry.id   AF-G9MK06-F1
#
_cell.length_a   1.000
_cell.length_b   1.000
_cell.length_c   1.000
_cell.angle_alpha   90.00
_cell.angle_beta   90.00
_cell.angle_gamma   90.00
#
_symmetry.space_group_name_H-M   'P 1'
#
loop_
_entity.id
_entity.type
_entity.pdbx_description
1 polymer ?
#
loop_
_entity_poly.entity_id
_entity_poly.type
_entity_poly.pdbx_seq_one_letter_code
_entity_poly.pdbx_strand_id
1 'polypeptide(L)'
;MASIEAPATADANPVELPPDGGLWAWLQIVAGHLIVFNTWGYIISFGIFQPYYMQMLNLEASAVSWIGSIQTFLLFLIGTFSGRAFDAGYYRTFLIVGFLMQLVGIFTTSVSTTYWQLFLAQGLCQGLGCGLVFAPTIANMSTYFSKKRVLALSAAACGGGTGGVIFPLIAQQLIPKIGFRWTVRVMGFVVLASSIIIVSLVRTRLPARKAGPLVDWSAFKELTYVLFAISMFITLWATYFAYYYARAYSIDQLGGSQSTSFNMLMIINAIGIPGRLVPAFLADRYFGAVNVFIPTILSAAVCIFAWAGVGSITGDYVWVRCSTYWATAGWKAGCGGQWKLYRSTDLGRSLSRRWGNVSNSREVGEPTGDCEEQGAIDDISRIKAT
;
A
#
# COMPACT_ATOMS: atom_id res chain seq x y z
N MET A 1 2.73 -23.27 -57.43
CA MET A 1 3.23 -22.98 -56.07
C MET A 1 2.57 -21.69 -55.61
N ALA A 2 1.50 -21.80 -54.82
CA ALA A 2 0.80 -20.65 -54.27
C ALA A 2 1.62 -20.10 -53.10
N SER A 3 1.96 -18.81 -53.16
CA SER A 3 2.58 -18.05 -52.08
C SER A 3 1.62 -17.93 -50.91
N ILE A 4 1.98 -18.51 -49.77
CA ILE A 4 1.25 -18.35 -48.51
C ILE A 4 1.55 -16.94 -47.99
N GLU A 5 0.61 -16.02 -48.14
CA GLU A 5 0.63 -14.74 -47.42
C GLU A 5 0.49 -15.00 -45.91
N ALA A 6 1.44 -14.47 -45.14
CA ALA A 6 1.36 -14.48 -43.69
C ALA A 6 0.17 -13.62 -43.22
N PRO A 7 -0.63 -14.07 -42.25
CA PRO A 7 -1.79 -13.32 -41.80
C PRO A 7 -1.35 -12.00 -41.14
N ALA A 8 -1.92 -10.90 -41.60
CA ALA A 8 -1.75 -9.57 -41.04
C ALA A 8 -1.96 -9.60 -39.52
N THR A 9 -0.93 -9.22 -38.77
CA THR A 9 -1.00 -9.06 -37.32
C THR A 9 -2.00 -7.96 -36.99
N ALA A 10 -3.15 -8.34 -36.43
CA ALA A 10 -4.16 -7.43 -35.94
C ALA A 10 -3.53 -6.36 -35.02
N ASP A 11 -3.92 -5.11 -35.27
CA ASP A 11 -3.46 -3.88 -34.62
C ASP A 11 -3.33 -4.01 -33.10
N ALA A 12 -2.11 -4.25 -32.62
CA ALA A 12 -1.77 -3.99 -31.24
C ALA A 12 -1.60 -2.47 -31.11
N ASN A 13 -2.65 -1.77 -30.67
CA ASN A 13 -2.54 -0.37 -30.27
C ASN A 13 -1.24 -0.18 -29.44
N PRO A 14 -0.33 0.70 -29.84
CA PRO A 14 0.94 0.87 -29.14
C PRO A 14 0.62 1.27 -27.70
N VAL A 15 1.07 0.46 -26.74
CA VAL A 15 0.90 0.78 -25.32
C VAL A 15 1.66 2.07 -25.07
N GLU A 16 0.92 3.15 -24.89
CA GLU A 16 1.48 4.49 -24.71
C GLU A 16 2.48 4.48 -23.53
N LEU A 17 3.49 5.34 -23.56
CA LEU A 17 4.42 5.48 -22.44
C LEU A 17 3.70 6.07 -21.21
N PRO A 18 4.10 5.73 -19.97
CA PRO A 18 3.48 6.27 -18.77
C PRO A 18 3.46 7.80 -18.81
N PRO A 19 2.30 8.45 -18.58
CA PRO A 19 2.17 9.90 -18.71
C PRO A 19 3.00 10.66 -17.66
N ASP A 20 3.38 10.01 -16.55
CA ASP A 20 4.24 10.59 -15.50
C ASP A 20 3.73 11.93 -14.92
N GLY A 21 2.43 12.17 -15.05
CA GLY A 21 1.75 13.41 -14.73
C GLY A 21 0.42 13.57 -15.47
N GLY A 22 -0.13 14.78 -15.43
CA GLY A 22 -1.44 15.10 -16.02
C GLY A 22 -2.62 14.89 -15.07
N LEU A 23 -3.74 15.57 -15.36
CA LEU A 23 -4.93 15.58 -14.52
C LEU A 23 -5.43 14.15 -14.25
N TRP A 24 -5.56 13.34 -15.30
CA TRP A 24 -6.07 11.97 -15.18
C TRP A 24 -5.18 11.06 -14.32
N ALA A 25 -3.85 11.18 -14.42
CA ALA A 25 -2.93 10.41 -13.60
C ALA A 25 -3.03 10.80 -12.12
N TRP A 26 -3.11 12.09 -11.80
CA TRP A 26 -3.29 12.56 -10.43
C TRP A 26 -4.66 12.23 -9.85
N LEU A 27 -5.72 12.26 -10.67
CA LEU A 27 -7.04 11.78 -10.26
C LEU A 27 -7.03 10.30 -9.86
N GLN A 28 -6.20 9.46 -10.49
CA GLN A 28 -6.02 8.07 -10.05
C GLN A 28 -5.33 7.98 -8.68
N ILE A 29 -4.41 8.89 -8.37
CA ILE A 29 -3.77 8.97 -7.04
C ILE A 29 -4.77 9.44 -5.98
N VAL A 30 -5.65 10.39 -6.31
CA VAL A 30 -6.75 10.80 -5.41
C VAL A 30 -7.71 9.64 -5.15
N ALA A 31 -8.12 8.92 -6.20
CA ALA A 31 -8.94 7.72 -6.06
C ALA A 31 -8.23 6.65 -5.20
N GLY A 32 -6.94 6.41 -5.44
CA GLY A 32 -6.12 5.52 -4.63
C GLY A 32 -6.03 5.95 -3.17
N HIS A 33 -5.90 7.25 -2.91
CA HIS A 33 -5.91 7.81 -1.56
C HIS A 33 -7.22 7.50 -0.84
N LEU A 34 -8.37 7.71 -1.49
CA LEU A 34 -9.67 7.39 -0.92
C LEU A 34 -9.86 5.87 -0.70
N ILE A 35 -9.27 5.03 -1.56
CA ILE A 35 -9.29 3.56 -1.39
C ILE A 35 -8.47 3.14 -0.16
N VAL A 36 -7.27 3.68 0.00
CA VAL A 36 -6.43 3.40 1.17
C VAL A 36 -7.07 3.98 2.44
N PHE A 37 -7.75 5.13 2.33
CA PHE A 37 -8.56 5.72 3.39
C PHE A 37 -9.65 4.76 3.88
N ASN A 38 -10.46 4.21 2.97
CA ASN A 38 -11.53 3.27 3.32
C ASN A 38 -10.99 1.95 3.89
N THR A 39 -9.89 1.43 3.35
CA THR A 39 -9.33 0.13 3.74
C THR A 39 -8.51 0.24 5.03
N TRP A 40 -7.33 0.85 4.94
CA TRP A 40 -6.40 0.96 6.08
C TRP A 40 -6.91 1.89 7.18
N GLY A 41 -7.58 2.99 6.82
CA GLY A 41 -8.15 3.91 7.82
C GLY A 41 -9.19 3.23 8.70
N TYR A 42 -10.08 2.44 8.11
CA TYR A 42 -11.06 1.68 8.87
C TYR A 42 -10.42 0.55 9.70
N ILE A 43 -9.44 -0.18 9.13
CA ILE A 43 -8.71 -1.25 9.86
C ILE A 43 -8.02 -0.70 11.10
N ILE A 44 -7.32 0.44 10.98
CA ILE A 44 -6.62 1.08 12.10
C ILE A 44 -7.61 1.49 13.21
N SER A 45 -8.85 1.82 12.83
CA SER A 45 -9.92 2.20 13.77
C SER A 45 -10.44 1.05 14.62
N PHE A 46 -10.13 -0.21 14.27
CA PHE A 46 -10.47 -1.38 15.09
C PHE A 46 -9.99 -1.24 16.53
N GLY A 47 -8.87 -0.56 16.77
CA GLY A 47 -8.36 -0.33 18.12
C GLY A 47 -9.32 0.39 19.07
N ILE A 48 -10.30 1.16 18.55
CA ILE A 48 -11.35 1.78 19.36
C ILE A 48 -12.52 0.83 19.59
N PHE A 49 -12.81 -0.05 18.63
CA PHE A 49 -13.89 -1.01 18.73
C PHE A 49 -13.55 -2.18 19.67
N GLN A 50 -12.27 -2.54 19.78
CA GLN A 50 -11.81 -3.64 20.64
C GLN A 50 -12.28 -3.52 22.11
N PRO A 51 -12.02 -2.43 22.85
CA PRO A 51 -12.50 -2.31 24.24
C PRO A 51 -14.04 -2.32 24.34
N TYR A 52 -14.73 -1.74 23.34
CA TYR A 52 -16.19 -1.78 23.28
C TYR A 52 -16.72 -3.21 23.11
N TYR A 53 -16.10 -4.02 22.25
CA TYR A 53 -16.46 -5.42 22.05
C TYR A 53 -16.15 -6.28 23.27
N MET A 54 -15.03 -6.02 23.96
CA MET A 54 -14.72 -6.70 25.22
C MET A 54 -15.82 -6.48 26.27
N GLN A 55 -16.25 -5.22 26.43
CA GLN A 55 -17.31 -4.88 27.38
C GLN A 55 -18.69 -5.43 26.96
N MET A 56 -19.02 -5.34 25.67
CA MET A 56 -20.31 -5.77 25.15
C MET A 56 -20.49 -7.29 25.16
N LEU A 57 -19.44 -8.04 24.84
CA LEU A 57 -19.48 -9.50 24.72
C LEU A 57 -19.00 -10.22 25.98
N ASN A 58 -18.45 -9.48 26.95
CA ASN A 58 -17.78 -10.02 28.14
C ASN A 58 -16.69 -11.06 27.75
N LEU A 59 -15.87 -10.72 26.76
CA LEU A 59 -14.81 -11.58 26.22
C LEU A 59 -13.43 -10.97 26.47
N GLU A 60 -12.42 -11.83 26.53
CA GLU A 60 -11.02 -11.44 26.65
C GLU A 60 -10.51 -10.69 25.41
N ALA A 61 -9.52 -9.81 25.59
CA ALA A 61 -8.89 -9.05 24.52
C ALA A 61 -8.33 -9.93 23.41
N SER A 62 -7.76 -11.10 23.77
CA SER A 62 -7.21 -12.09 22.84
C SER A 62 -8.27 -12.61 21.86
N ALA A 63 -9.43 -13.02 22.36
CA ALA A 63 -10.56 -13.47 21.56
C ALA A 63 -11.06 -12.38 20.60
N VAL A 64 -11.24 -11.15 21.09
CA VAL A 64 -11.70 -10.03 20.25
C VAL A 64 -10.69 -9.65 19.17
N SER A 65 -9.39 -9.71 19.48
CA SER A 65 -8.31 -9.34 18.55
C SER A 65 -8.26 -10.16 17.25
N TRP A 66 -8.87 -11.35 17.24
CA TRP A 66 -8.99 -12.19 16.04
C TRP A 66 -9.80 -11.52 14.94
N ILE A 67 -10.79 -10.69 15.28
CA ILE A 67 -11.64 -10.00 14.30
C ILE A 67 -10.79 -9.06 13.44
N GLY A 68 -9.98 -8.19 14.06
CA GLY A 68 -9.09 -7.26 13.34
C GLY A 68 -7.91 -7.96 12.66
N SER A 69 -7.40 -9.03 13.27
CA SER A 69 -6.28 -9.81 12.73
C SER A 69 -6.67 -10.52 11.43
N ILE A 70 -7.84 -11.19 11.40
CA ILE A 70 -8.37 -11.85 10.19
C ILE A 70 -8.68 -10.82 9.10
N GLN A 71 -9.21 -9.66 9.47
CA GLN A 71 -9.45 -8.57 8.51
C GLN A 71 -8.17 -8.17 7.77
N THR A 72 -7.06 -7.99 8.51
CA THR A 72 -5.76 -7.63 7.94
C THR A 72 -5.14 -8.78 7.14
N PHE A 73 -5.27 -10.01 7.64
CA PHE A 73 -4.82 -11.21 6.93
C PHE A 73 -5.50 -11.37 5.57
N LEU A 74 -6.83 -11.23 5.51
CA LEU A 74 -7.60 -11.35 4.28
C LEU A 74 -7.30 -10.21 3.29
N LEU A 75 -7.01 -9.00 3.78
CA LEU A 75 -6.56 -7.90 2.92
C LEU A 75 -5.33 -8.29 2.09
N PHE A 76 -4.32 -8.90 2.72
CA PHE A 76 -3.11 -9.33 2.02
C PHE A 76 -3.30 -10.62 1.22
N LEU A 77 -3.99 -11.61 1.78
CA LEU A 77 -4.24 -12.89 1.11
C LEU A 77 -5.02 -12.69 -0.19
N ILE A 78 -6.18 -12.03 -0.11
CA ILE A 78 -7.02 -11.75 -1.28
C ILE A 78 -6.38 -10.71 -2.19
N GLY A 79 -5.57 -9.79 -1.65
CA GLY A 79 -4.74 -8.88 -2.44
C GLY A 79 -3.88 -9.61 -3.48
N THR A 80 -3.34 -10.76 -3.12
CA THR A 80 -2.52 -11.58 -4.03
C THR A 80 -3.31 -12.08 -5.24
N PHE A 81 -4.56 -12.53 -5.03
CA PHE A 81 -5.42 -13.04 -6.10
C PHE A 81 -6.07 -11.93 -6.92
N SER A 82 -6.56 -10.88 -6.26
CA SER A 82 -7.23 -9.75 -6.92
C SER A 82 -6.27 -8.96 -7.82
N GLY A 83 -4.98 -8.86 -7.47
CA GLY A 83 -3.97 -8.25 -8.34
C GLY A 83 -3.84 -8.94 -9.70
N ARG A 84 -4.03 -10.27 -9.78
CA ARG A 84 -4.06 -11.00 -11.06
C ARG A 84 -5.38 -10.82 -11.79
N ALA A 85 -6.49 -10.71 -11.07
CA ALA A 85 -7.78 -10.39 -11.68
C ALA A 85 -7.79 -8.99 -12.32
N PHE A 86 -7.02 -8.04 -11.76
CA PHE A 86 -6.72 -6.76 -12.40
C PHE A 86 -5.98 -6.95 -13.73
N ASP A 87 -4.93 -7.77 -13.76
CA ASP A 87 -4.18 -8.06 -14.99
C ASP A 87 -5.10 -8.65 -16.08
N ALA A 88 -6.11 -9.44 -15.69
CA ALA A 88 -7.12 -10.02 -16.58
C ALA A 88 -8.22 -9.03 -17.05
N GLY A 89 -8.20 -7.77 -16.63
CA GLY A 89 -9.12 -6.72 -17.09
C GLY A 89 -10.37 -6.50 -16.25
N TYR A 90 -10.56 -7.21 -15.13
CA TYR A 90 -11.78 -7.12 -14.31
C TYR A 90 -11.76 -6.01 -13.24
N TYR A 91 -10.95 -4.96 -13.43
CA TYR A 91 -10.67 -3.98 -12.39
C TYR A 91 -11.93 -3.30 -11.82
N ARG A 92 -12.78 -2.73 -12.68
CA ARG A 92 -13.99 -2.02 -12.23
C ARG A 92 -14.99 -2.94 -11.52
N THR A 93 -15.17 -4.16 -12.03
CA THR A 93 -16.08 -5.14 -11.44
C THR A 93 -15.65 -5.52 -10.04
N PHE A 94 -14.37 -5.86 -9.85
CA PHE A 94 -13.82 -6.23 -8.55
C PHE A 94 -13.84 -5.06 -7.56
N LEU A 95 -13.64 -3.85 -8.06
CA LEU A 95 -13.70 -2.63 -7.25
C LEU A 95 -15.12 -2.37 -6.72
N ILE A 96 -16.15 -2.51 -7.58
CA ILE A 96 -17.56 -2.40 -7.17
C ILE A 96 -17.93 -3.50 -6.17
N VAL A 97 -17.59 -4.76 -6.49
CA VAL A 97 -17.89 -5.90 -5.59
C VAL A 97 -17.20 -5.73 -4.24
N GLY A 98 -15.94 -5.32 -4.23
CA GLY A 98 -15.18 -5.07 -3.02
C GLY A 98 -15.79 -3.95 -2.15
N PHE A 99 -16.26 -2.86 -2.76
CA PHE A 99 -16.98 -1.81 -2.01
C PHE A 99 -18.32 -2.26 -1.46
N LEU A 100 -19.10 -3.02 -2.24
CA LEU A 100 -20.36 -3.59 -1.75
C LEU A 100 -20.11 -4.50 -0.55
N MET A 101 -19.09 -5.35 -0.60
CA MET A 101 -18.70 -6.20 0.53
C MET A 101 -18.26 -5.38 1.75
N GLN A 102 -17.47 -4.31 1.57
CA GLN A 102 -17.09 -3.42 2.66
C GLN A 102 -18.32 -2.76 3.30
N LEU A 103 -19.26 -2.24 2.50
CA LEU A 103 -20.47 -1.61 2.99
C LEU A 103 -21.38 -2.60 3.72
N VAL A 104 -21.61 -3.78 3.14
CA VAL A 104 -22.37 -4.86 3.78
C VAL A 104 -21.73 -5.24 5.12
N GLY A 105 -20.41 -5.39 5.16
CA GLY A 105 -19.67 -5.67 6.39
C GLY A 105 -19.89 -4.58 7.46
N ILE A 106 -19.77 -3.30 7.11
CA ILE A 106 -19.96 -2.18 8.04
C ILE A 106 -21.41 -2.10 8.54
N PHE A 107 -22.40 -2.11 7.64
CA PHE A 107 -23.81 -2.01 8.02
C PHE A 107 -24.29 -3.23 8.81
N THR A 108 -23.79 -4.42 8.50
CA THR A 108 -24.09 -5.63 9.28
C THR A 108 -23.45 -5.54 10.67
N THR A 109 -22.20 -5.07 10.77
CA THR A 109 -21.52 -4.81 12.05
C THR A 109 -22.33 -3.87 12.95
N SER A 110 -23.05 -2.89 12.36
CA SER A 110 -23.90 -1.96 13.12
C SER A 110 -25.10 -2.60 13.82
N VAL A 111 -25.50 -3.80 13.42
CA VAL A 111 -26.64 -4.55 13.99
C VAL A 111 -26.22 -5.82 14.71
N SER A 112 -24.97 -6.25 14.54
CA SER A 112 -24.40 -7.42 15.19
C SER A 112 -24.37 -7.27 16.71
N THR A 113 -24.79 -8.31 17.42
CA THR A 113 -24.76 -8.39 18.88
C THR A 113 -23.91 -9.52 19.43
N THR A 114 -23.55 -10.49 18.59
CA THR A 114 -22.76 -11.66 19.00
C THR A 114 -21.39 -11.67 18.33
N TYR A 115 -20.43 -12.34 18.97
CA TYR A 115 -19.05 -12.46 18.48
C TYR A 115 -18.98 -12.96 17.03
N TRP A 116 -19.70 -14.04 16.71
CA TRP A 116 -19.69 -14.62 15.36
C TRP A 116 -20.23 -13.67 14.30
N GLN A 117 -21.26 -12.88 14.63
CA GLN A 117 -21.79 -11.87 13.70
C GLN A 117 -20.77 -10.77 13.43
N LEU A 118 -20.03 -10.32 14.45
CA LEU A 118 -18.96 -9.33 14.29
C LEU A 118 -17.77 -9.90 13.53
N PHE A 119 -17.38 -11.15 13.81
CA PHE A 119 -16.31 -11.84 13.11
C PHE A 119 -16.61 -12.01 11.62
N LEU A 120 -17.83 -12.43 11.27
CA LEU A 120 -18.24 -12.61 9.88
C LEU A 120 -18.42 -11.27 9.15
N ALA A 121 -19.00 -10.25 9.79
CA ALA A 121 -19.25 -8.96 9.16
C ALA A 121 -17.95 -8.13 9.00
N GLN A 122 -17.22 -7.92 10.09
CA GLN A 122 -16.04 -7.05 10.12
C GLN A 122 -14.75 -7.79 9.76
N GLY A 123 -14.57 -9.00 10.27
CA GLY A 123 -13.38 -9.80 9.99
C GLY A 123 -13.38 -10.32 8.56
N LEU A 124 -14.37 -11.16 8.23
CA LEU A 124 -14.44 -11.87 6.96
C LEU A 124 -14.95 -10.98 5.82
N CYS A 125 -16.20 -10.51 5.86
CA CYS A 125 -16.85 -9.82 4.75
C CYS A 125 -16.11 -8.52 4.39
N GLN A 126 -15.82 -7.68 5.38
CA GLN A 126 -15.06 -6.46 5.16
C GLN A 126 -13.59 -6.73 4.80
N GLY A 127 -12.93 -7.74 5.39
CA GLY A 127 -11.55 -8.12 5.04
C GLY A 127 -11.41 -8.58 3.58
N LEU A 128 -12.33 -9.43 3.11
CA LEU A 128 -12.43 -9.84 1.70
C LEU A 128 -12.65 -8.62 0.81
N GLY A 129 -13.59 -7.74 1.17
CA GLY A 129 -13.87 -6.51 0.43
C GLY A 129 -12.66 -5.58 0.34
N CYS A 130 -11.87 -5.44 1.42
CA CYS A 130 -10.63 -4.66 1.42
C CYS A 130 -9.58 -5.26 0.49
N GLY A 131 -9.39 -6.59 0.55
CA GLY A 131 -8.42 -7.31 -0.28
C GLY A 131 -8.73 -7.25 -1.78
N LEU A 132 -10.00 -7.27 -2.16
CA LEU A 132 -10.44 -7.15 -3.56
C LEU A 132 -10.13 -5.77 -4.19
N VAL A 133 -10.07 -4.70 -3.39
CA VAL A 133 -9.87 -3.33 -3.89
C VAL A 133 -8.42 -2.88 -3.78
N PHE A 134 -7.73 -3.25 -2.70
CA PHE A 134 -6.42 -2.67 -2.34
C PHE A 134 -5.33 -2.97 -3.38
N ALA A 135 -5.07 -4.24 -3.67
CA ALA A 135 -3.97 -4.63 -4.56
C ALA A 135 -4.17 -4.20 -6.02
N PRO A 136 -5.36 -4.37 -6.64
CA PRO A 136 -5.65 -3.87 -7.99
C PRO A 136 -5.41 -2.37 -8.14
N THR A 137 -5.72 -1.61 -7.11
CA THR A 137 -5.57 -0.15 -7.12
C THR A 137 -4.10 0.24 -7.11
N ILE A 138 -3.28 -0.42 -6.29
CA ILE A 138 -1.83 -0.21 -6.31
C ILE A 138 -1.26 -0.55 -7.69
N ALA A 139 -1.67 -1.68 -8.27
CA ALA A 139 -1.25 -2.08 -9.61
C ALA A 139 -1.62 -1.01 -10.65
N ASN A 140 -2.88 -0.56 -10.67
CA ASN A 140 -3.37 0.47 -11.60
C ASN A 140 -2.60 1.78 -11.48
N MET A 141 -2.47 2.35 -10.28
CA MET A 141 -1.74 3.61 -10.06
C MET A 141 -0.29 3.53 -10.56
N SER A 142 0.31 2.36 -10.38
CA SER A 142 1.70 2.12 -10.78
C SER A 142 1.92 2.13 -12.30
N THR A 143 0.85 2.00 -13.10
CA THR A 143 0.92 2.07 -14.58
C THR A 143 0.95 3.49 -15.12
N TYR A 144 0.54 4.49 -14.33
CA TYR A 144 0.49 5.90 -14.73
C TYR A 144 1.81 6.64 -14.52
N PHE A 145 2.68 6.11 -13.64
CA PHE A 145 3.94 6.76 -13.25
C PHE A 145 5.13 5.81 -13.40
N SER A 146 6.21 6.31 -13.99
CA SER A 146 7.53 5.69 -14.08
C SER A 146 8.55 6.46 -13.24
N LYS A 147 8.78 7.75 -13.53
CA LYS A 147 9.77 8.59 -12.85
C LYS A 147 9.32 9.07 -11.46
N LYS A 148 8.03 9.39 -11.29
CA LYS A 148 7.46 9.90 -10.02
C LYS A 148 6.67 8.83 -9.25
N ARG A 149 7.00 7.56 -9.49
CA ARG A 149 6.19 6.42 -9.09
C ARG A 149 6.15 6.25 -7.57
N VAL A 150 7.29 6.34 -6.88
CA VAL A 150 7.34 6.10 -5.43
C VAL A 150 6.58 7.22 -4.71
N LEU A 151 6.76 8.47 -5.15
CA LEU A 151 6.03 9.63 -4.64
C LEU A 151 4.51 9.49 -4.85
N ALA A 152 4.07 9.14 -6.06
CA ALA A 152 2.66 8.98 -6.38
C ALA A 152 2.00 7.87 -5.54
N LEU A 153 2.66 6.70 -5.41
CA LEU A 153 2.18 5.61 -4.57
C LEU A 153 2.21 5.96 -3.08
N SER A 154 3.19 6.74 -2.62
CA SER A 154 3.22 7.23 -1.23
C SER A 154 2.10 8.24 -0.96
N ALA A 155 1.80 9.14 -1.89
CA ALA A 155 0.69 10.10 -1.76
C ALA A 155 -0.67 9.40 -1.67
N ALA A 156 -0.89 8.35 -2.46
CA ALA A 156 -2.06 7.49 -2.29
C ALA A 156 -2.05 6.77 -0.94
N ALA A 157 -0.89 6.25 -0.51
CA ALA A 157 -0.79 5.55 0.76
C ALA A 157 -1.01 6.45 2.00
N CYS A 158 -0.84 7.77 1.89
CA CYS A 158 -1.21 8.72 2.95
C CYS A 158 -2.70 8.65 3.31
N GLY A 159 -3.54 8.08 2.44
CA GLY A 159 -4.96 7.81 2.71
C GLY A 159 -5.19 7.00 3.98
N GLY A 160 -4.29 6.06 4.29
CA GLY A 160 -4.38 5.27 5.50
C GLY A 160 -4.21 6.11 6.78
N GLY A 161 -3.35 7.13 6.73
CA GLY A 161 -3.16 8.06 7.84
C GLY A 161 -4.33 9.02 7.98
N THR A 162 -4.85 9.58 6.89
CA THR A 162 -6.03 10.48 6.94
C THR A 162 -7.27 9.74 7.44
N GLY A 163 -7.51 8.51 6.95
CA GLY A 163 -8.59 7.65 7.44
C GLY A 163 -8.39 7.18 8.87
N GLY A 164 -7.15 6.86 9.24
CA GLY A 164 -6.76 6.50 10.60
C GLY A 164 -6.87 7.65 11.62
N VAL A 165 -7.12 8.88 11.17
CA VAL A 165 -7.47 10.02 12.04
C VAL A 165 -8.99 10.24 12.04
N ILE A 166 -9.62 10.26 10.85
CA ILE A 166 -11.04 10.60 10.70
C ILE A 166 -11.96 9.55 11.33
N PHE A 167 -11.78 8.25 11.06
CA PHE A 167 -12.66 7.22 11.60
C PHE A 167 -12.56 7.12 13.14
N PRO A 168 -11.36 7.15 13.76
CA PRO A 168 -11.24 7.21 15.21
C PRO A 168 -11.91 8.43 15.85
N LEU A 169 -11.79 9.61 15.23
CA LEU A 169 -12.45 10.83 15.70
C LEU A 169 -13.98 10.70 15.63
N ILE A 170 -14.51 10.15 14.54
CA ILE A 170 -15.94 9.86 14.41
C ILE A 170 -16.40 8.93 15.55
N ALA A 171 -15.67 7.83 15.80
CA ALA A 171 -16.00 6.90 16.88
C ALA A 171 -16.02 7.61 18.24
N GLN A 172 -14.95 8.33 18.58
CA GLN A 172 -14.81 8.98 19.88
C GLN A 172 -15.92 10.01 20.15
N GLN A 173 -16.30 10.81 19.15
CA GLN A 173 -17.28 11.88 19.33
C GLN A 173 -18.73 11.41 19.26
N LEU A 174 -19.01 10.37 18.47
CA LEU A 174 -20.39 9.93 18.21
C LEU A 174 -20.82 8.77 19.11
N ILE A 175 -19.92 7.88 19.53
CA ILE A 175 -20.28 6.74 20.41
C ILE A 175 -21.01 7.23 21.67
N PRO A 176 -20.54 8.27 22.40
CA PRO A 176 -21.24 8.74 23.61
C PRO A 176 -22.57 9.45 23.33
N LYS A 177 -22.78 10.00 22.11
CA LYS A 177 -23.95 10.83 21.78
C LYS A 177 -25.09 10.04 21.15
N ILE A 178 -24.77 9.15 20.20
CA ILE A 178 -25.75 8.43 19.39
C ILE A 178 -25.59 6.89 19.49
N GLY A 179 -24.64 6.43 20.29
CA GLY A 179 -24.35 5.01 20.50
C GLY A 179 -23.54 4.38 19.37
N PHE A 180 -23.08 3.15 19.61
CA PHE A 180 -22.24 2.39 18.68
C PHE A 180 -22.91 2.14 17.32
N ARG A 181 -24.17 1.69 17.34
CA ARG A 181 -24.90 1.26 16.13
C ARG A 181 -24.99 2.38 15.09
N TRP A 182 -25.40 3.58 15.51
CA TRP A 182 -25.47 4.73 14.59
C TRP A 182 -24.10 5.26 14.22
N THR A 183 -23.11 5.20 15.12
CA THR A 183 -21.74 5.63 14.82
C THR A 183 -21.13 4.80 13.69
N VAL A 184 -21.27 3.46 13.74
CA VAL A 184 -20.79 2.57 12.67
C VAL A 184 -21.53 2.83 11.35
N ARG A 185 -22.82 3.16 11.37
CA ARG A 185 -23.57 3.57 10.17
C ARG A 185 -23.05 4.87 9.57
N VAL A 186 -22.71 5.86 10.40
CA VAL A 186 -22.08 7.11 9.93
C VAL A 186 -20.77 6.82 9.22
N MET A 187 -19.93 5.94 9.77
CA MET A 187 -18.71 5.50 9.08
C MET A 187 -19.02 4.78 7.76
N GLY A 188 -20.07 3.96 7.71
CA GLY A 188 -20.56 3.32 6.49
C GLY A 188 -20.99 4.33 5.43
N PHE A 189 -21.66 5.41 5.81
CA PHE A 189 -22.02 6.50 4.87
C PHE A 189 -20.80 7.26 4.36
N VAL A 190 -19.77 7.46 5.19
CA VAL A 190 -18.49 8.04 4.75
C VAL A 190 -17.82 7.13 3.72
N VAL A 191 -17.75 5.81 3.98
CA VAL A 191 -17.22 4.81 3.03
C VAL A 191 -18.05 4.75 1.75
N LEU A 192 -19.38 4.90 1.83
CA LEU A 192 -20.26 4.94 0.66
C LEU A 192 -19.98 6.15 -0.21
N ALA A 193 -19.94 7.35 0.39
CA ALA A 193 -19.68 8.59 -0.32
C ALA A 193 -18.31 8.57 -1.01
N SER A 194 -17.27 8.12 -0.31
CA SER A 194 -15.94 7.99 -0.90
C SER A 194 -15.91 6.93 -2.01
N SER A 195 -16.61 5.80 -1.84
CA SER A 195 -16.69 4.74 -2.87
C SER A 195 -17.36 5.22 -4.16
N ILE A 196 -18.42 6.03 -4.06
CA ILE A 196 -19.08 6.65 -5.23
C ILE A 196 -18.10 7.56 -5.98
N ILE A 197 -17.39 8.42 -5.25
CA ILE A 197 -16.37 9.30 -5.83
C ILE A 197 -15.29 8.46 -6.51
N ILE A 198 -14.79 7.41 -5.87
CA ILE A 198 -13.76 6.53 -6.43
C ILE A 198 -14.24 5.89 -7.74
N VAL A 199 -15.42 5.27 -7.76
CA VAL A 199 -15.95 4.60 -8.97
C VAL A 199 -16.08 5.59 -10.14
N SER A 200 -16.43 6.86 -9.85
CA SER A 200 -16.52 7.91 -10.87
C SER A 200 -15.15 8.35 -11.43
N LEU A 201 -14.11 8.36 -10.61
CA LEU A 201 -12.77 8.83 -10.97
C LEU A 201 -11.88 7.75 -11.60
N VAL A 202 -12.09 6.49 -11.23
CA VAL A 202 -11.18 5.39 -11.58
C VAL A 202 -11.23 5.07 -13.08
N ARG A 203 -10.05 5.01 -13.70
CA ARG A 203 -9.85 4.61 -15.08
C ARG A 203 -8.72 3.57 -15.19
N THR A 204 -8.97 2.52 -15.94
CA THR A 204 -7.96 1.51 -16.29
C THR A 204 -7.15 2.02 -17.48
N ARG A 205 -5.82 2.00 -17.37
CA ARG A 205 -4.92 2.46 -18.44
C ARG A 205 -4.55 1.36 -19.43
N LEU A 206 -4.21 0.18 -18.91
CA LEU A 206 -3.69 -0.91 -19.72
C LEU A 206 -4.81 -1.86 -20.17
N PRO A 207 -4.74 -2.38 -21.41
CA PRO A 207 -5.64 -3.42 -21.86
C PRO A 207 -5.40 -4.73 -21.09
N ALA A 208 -6.43 -5.57 -21.03
CA ALA A 208 -6.36 -6.85 -20.35
C ALA A 208 -5.23 -7.73 -20.92
N ARG A 209 -4.47 -8.37 -20.04
CA ARG A 209 -3.43 -9.33 -20.38
C ARG A 209 -3.83 -10.72 -19.87
N LYS A 210 -3.41 -11.78 -20.55
CA LYS A 210 -3.51 -13.14 -20.00
C LYS A 210 -2.72 -13.19 -18.69
N ALA A 211 -3.42 -13.45 -17.58
CA ALA A 211 -2.81 -13.57 -16.27
C ALA A 211 -1.77 -14.70 -16.28
N GLY A 212 -0.56 -14.41 -15.80
CA GLY A 212 0.50 -15.40 -15.62
C GLY A 212 0.25 -16.33 -14.42
N PRO A 213 1.19 -17.23 -14.10
CA PRO A 213 1.10 -18.10 -12.92
C PRO A 213 0.95 -17.30 -11.62
N LEU A 214 0.20 -17.84 -10.64
CA LEU A 214 -0.11 -17.18 -9.36
C LEU A 214 1.13 -16.87 -8.53
N VAL A 215 2.06 -17.83 -8.47
CA VAL A 215 3.35 -17.69 -7.79
C VAL A 215 4.44 -17.96 -8.81
N ASP A 216 5.33 -16.98 -8.97
CA ASP A 216 6.54 -17.17 -9.75
C ASP A 216 7.65 -17.73 -8.85
N TRP A 217 7.73 -19.05 -8.80
CA TRP A 217 8.74 -19.77 -8.03
C TRP A 217 10.18 -19.44 -8.46
N SER A 218 10.37 -18.92 -9.68
CA SER A 218 11.70 -18.54 -10.15
C SER A 218 12.26 -17.31 -9.41
N ALA A 219 11.38 -16.42 -8.93
CA ALA A 219 11.79 -15.24 -8.16
C ALA A 219 12.49 -15.60 -6.85
N PHE A 220 12.13 -16.74 -6.22
CA PHE A 220 12.77 -17.21 -4.99
C PHE A 220 14.16 -17.81 -5.20
N LYS A 221 14.59 -18.00 -6.44
CA LYS A 221 15.97 -18.42 -6.74
C LYS A 221 16.96 -17.24 -6.72
N GLU A 222 16.44 -16.02 -6.82
CA GLU A 222 17.24 -14.79 -6.83
C GLU A 222 17.53 -14.36 -5.39
N LEU A 223 18.80 -14.46 -4.98
CA LEU A 223 19.23 -14.16 -3.61
C LEU A 223 18.83 -12.74 -3.18
N THR A 224 18.94 -11.76 -4.07
CA THR A 224 18.58 -10.36 -3.78
C THR A 224 17.09 -10.21 -3.46
N TYR A 225 16.22 -10.96 -4.13
CA TYR A 225 14.78 -10.96 -3.85
C TYR A 225 14.47 -11.60 -2.50
N VAL A 226 15.09 -12.76 -2.20
CA VAL A 226 14.89 -13.48 -0.93
C VAL A 226 15.36 -12.63 0.25
N LEU A 227 16.56 -12.06 0.18
CA LEU A 227 17.09 -11.18 1.23
C LEU A 227 16.19 -9.96 1.45
N PHE A 228 15.68 -9.37 0.37
CA PHE A 228 14.76 -8.25 0.44
C PHE A 228 13.41 -8.65 1.09
N ALA A 229 12.86 -9.82 0.74
CA ALA A 229 11.61 -10.32 1.32
C ALA A 229 11.75 -10.61 2.82
N ILE A 230 12.87 -11.22 3.24
CA ILE A 230 13.19 -11.45 4.67
C ILE A 230 13.32 -10.11 5.41
N SER A 231 14.02 -9.12 4.83
CA SER A 231 14.16 -7.78 5.42
C SER A 231 12.81 -7.09 5.61
N MET A 232 11.92 -7.15 4.62
CA MET A 232 10.56 -6.62 4.72
C MET A 232 9.75 -7.31 5.83
N PHE A 233 9.84 -8.64 5.91
CA PHE A 233 9.13 -9.42 6.92
C PHE A 233 9.55 -9.05 8.35
N ILE A 234 10.85 -8.96 8.60
CA ILE A 234 11.40 -8.58 9.92
C ILE A 234 11.05 -7.12 10.26
N THR A 235 11.12 -6.23 9.28
CA THR A 235 10.79 -4.80 9.46
C THR A 235 9.30 -4.59 9.76
N LEU A 236 8.42 -5.41 9.19
CA LEU A 236 6.99 -5.39 9.48
C LEU A 236 6.72 -5.68 10.95
N TRP A 237 7.38 -6.71 11.50
CA TRP A 237 7.29 -7.06 12.92
C TRP A 237 7.74 -5.92 13.83
N ALA A 238 8.92 -5.36 13.55
CA ALA A 238 9.47 -4.25 14.32
C ALA A 238 8.53 -3.01 14.32
N THR A 239 7.88 -2.75 13.19
CA THR A 239 6.92 -1.66 13.06
C THR A 239 5.69 -1.89 13.94
N TYR A 240 5.06 -3.07 13.86
CA TYR A 240 3.87 -3.34 14.67
C TYR A 240 4.15 -3.37 16.16
N PHE A 241 5.34 -3.83 16.57
CA PHE A 241 5.77 -3.76 17.97
C PHE A 241 5.64 -2.33 18.53
N ALA A 242 6.22 -1.34 17.85
CA ALA A 242 6.14 0.05 18.30
C ALA A 242 4.70 0.57 18.34
N TYR A 243 3.87 0.26 17.33
CA TYR A 243 2.49 0.74 17.25
C TYR A 243 1.56 0.20 18.37
N TYR A 244 1.79 -1.04 18.81
CA TYR A 244 0.97 -1.67 19.86
C TYR A 244 1.50 -1.34 21.25
N TYR A 245 2.79 -1.54 21.50
CA TYR A 245 3.35 -1.42 22.85
C TYR A 245 3.55 0.02 23.30
N ALA A 246 3.71 0.99 22.39
CA ALA A 246 3.82 2.41 22.77
C ALA A 246 2.65 2.87 23.65
N ARG A 247 1.43 2.61 23.19
CA ARG A 247 0.22 3.04 23.89
C ARG A 247 0.02 2.31 25.22
N ALA A 248 0.27 1.00 25.24
CA ALA A 248 0.19 0.20 26.46
C ALA A 248 1.20 0.67 27.51
N TYR A 249 2.45 0.89 27.10
CA TYR A 249 3.52 1.40 27.97
C TYR A 249 3.17 2.76 28.58
N SER A 250 2.61 3.66 27.76
CA SER A 250 2.20 4.99 28.21
C SER A 250 1.16 4.95 29.33
N ILE A 251 0.23 3.98 29.30
CA ILE A 251 -0.83 3.84 30.30
C ILE A 251 -0.30 3.06 31.51
N ASP A 252 0.22 1.87 31.27
CA ASP A 252 0.48 0.88 32.32
C ASP A 252 1.73 1.18 33.14
N GLN A 253 2.75 1.78 32.54
CA GLN A 253 4.06 2.02 33.19
C GLN A 253 4.29 3.49 33.53
N LEU A 254 3.81 4.41 32.68
CA LEU A 254 4.00 5.84 32.86
C LEU A 254 2.79 6.54 33.53
N GLY A 255 1.71 5.81 33.81
CA GLY A 255 0.51 6.34 34.45
C GLY A 255 -0.30 7.29 33.56
N GLY A 256 -0.16 7.18 32.24
CA GLY A 256 -0.87 7.99 31.26
C GLY A 256 -2.38 7.72 31.25
N SER A 257 -3.16 8.76 30.98
CA SER A 257 -4.62 8.64 30.84
C SER A 257 -5.03 8.06 29.49
N GLN A 258 -6.30 7.65 29.35
CA GLN A 258 -6.86 7.24 28.06
C GLN A 258 -6.74 8.33 26.98
N SER A 259 -6.72 9.61 27.39
CA SER A 259 -6.51 10.74 26.47
C SER A 259 -5.08 10.77 25.90
N THR A 260 -4.07 10.34 26.68
CA THR A 260 -2.67 10.23 26.25
C THR A 260 -2.55 9.20 25.12
N SER A 261 -3.13 8.01 25.30
CA SER A 261 -3.12 6.94 24.29
C SER A 261 -3.84 7.36 23.00
N PHE A 262 -4.96 8.10 23.11
CA PHE A 262 -5.66 8.65 21.96
C PHE A 262 -4.81 9.70 21.22
N ASN A 263 -4.20 10.63 21.94
CA ASN A 263 -3.32 11.65 21.35
C ASN A 263 -2.11 11.00 20.65
N MET A 264 -1.54 9.94 21.23
CA MET A 264 -0.47 9.16 20.60
C MET A 264 -0.94 8.51 19.29
N LEU A 265 -2.13 7.91 19.27
CA LEU A 265 -2.69 7.35 18.03
C LEU A 265 -2.83 8.41 16.94
N MET A 266 -3.32 9.61 17.28
CA MET A 266 -3.42 10.72 16.33
C MET A 266 -2.03 11.15 15.82
N ILE A 267 -1.05 11.29 16.72
CA ILE A 267 0.33 11.66 16.38
C ILE A 267 0.97 10.62 15.46
N ILE A 268 0.81 9.34 15.76
CA ILE A 268 1.32 8.22 14.95
C ILE A 268 0.80 8.33 13.50
N ASN A 269 -0.51 8.52 13.34
CA ASN A 269 -1.11 8.64 12.01
C ASN A 269 -0.67 9.92 11.30
N ALA A 270 -0.62 11.05 12.01
CA ALA A 270 -0.23 12.34 11.46
C ALA A 270 1.23 12.35 10.98
N ILE A 271 2.17 11.81 11.76
CA ILE A 271 3.60 11.75 11.42
C ILE A 271 3.91 10.68 10.39
N GLY A 272 3.09 9.63 10.34
CA GLY A 272 3.17 8.67 9.25
C GLY A 272 2.94 9.30 7.87
N ILE A 273 2.31 10.48 7.75
CA ILE A 273 2.14 11.15 6.46
C ILE A 273 3.49 11.70 5.92
N PRO A 274 4.20 12.61 6.61
CA PRO A 274 5.51 13.08 6.16
C PRO A 274 6.53 11.93 6.11
N GLY A 275 6.45 10.97 7.03
CA GLY A 275 7.30 9.77 6.99
C GLY A 275 7.13 8.94 5.71
N ARG A 276 5.98 8.99 5.03
CA ARG A 276 5.78 8.33 3.73
C ARG A 276 6.21 9.18 2.54
N LEU A 277 6.00 10.51 2.61
CA LEU A 277 6.20 11.43 1.49
C LEU A 277 7.66 11.87 1.30
N VAL A 278 8.33 12.25 2.39
CA VAL A 278 9.71 12.77 2.35
C VAL A 278 10.69 11.76 1.76
N PRO A 279 10.79 10.51 2.26
CA PRO A 279 11.71 9.53 1.67
C PRO A 279 11.31 9.10 0.26
N ALA A 280 10.02 9.11 -0.06
CA ALA A 280 9.55 8.83 -1.41
C ALA A 280 10.00 9.91 -2.41
N PHE A 281 9.92 11.19 -2.01
CA PHE A 281 10.44 12.30 -2.78
C PHE A 281 11.97 12.21 -2.97
N LEU A 282 12.70 11.93 -1.88
CA LEU A 282 14.17 11.75 -1.93
C LEU A 282 14.59 10.56 -2.80
N ALA A 283 13.83 9.47 -2.76
CA ALA A 283 14.07 8.26 -3.55
C ALA A 283 13.84 8.50 -5.05
N ASP A 284 12.76 9.20 -5.42
CA ASP A 284 12.44 9.47 -6.82
C ASP A 284 13.36 10.55 -7.43
N ARG A 285 13.77 11.55 -6.65
CA ARG A 285 14.49 12.72 -7.17
C ARG A 285 16.02 12.61 -7.13
N TYR A 286 16.59 12.00 -6.10
CA TYR A 286 18.03 12.14 -5.83
C TYR A 286 18.77 10.82 -5.68
N PHE A 287 18.32 9.91 -4.80
CA PHE A 287 19.18 8.82 -4.32
C PHE A 287 18.78 7.44 -4.83
N GLY A 288 17.56 7.27 -5.33
CA GLY A 288 16.99 5.96 -5.64
C GLY A 288 16.47 5.23 -4.40
N ALA A 289 15.49 4.33 -4.60
CA ALA A 289 14.73 3.71 -3.52
C ALA A 289 15.59 2.91 -2.50
N VAL A 290 16.56 2.12 -2.96
CA VAL A 290 17.39 1.26 -2.08
C VAL A 290 18.34 2.11 -1.22
N ASN A 291 18.91 3.18 -1.77
CA ASN A 291 19.84 4.05 -1.03
C ASN A 291 19.13 4.89 0.03
N VAL A 292 17.83 5.18 -0.12
CA VAL A 292 17.01 5.80 0.93
C VAL A 292 16.53 4.76 1.96
N PHE A 293 16.31 3.52 1.52
CA PHE A 293 15.80 2.43 2.36
C PHE A 293 16.75 2.02 3.48
N ILE A 294 18.04 1.86 3.19
CA ILE A 294 19.04 1.43 4.18
C ILE A 294 19.15 2.41 5.37
N PRO A 295 19.41 3.72 5.16
CA PRO A 295 19.56 4.66 6.28
C PRO A 295 18.25 4.84 7.06
N THR A 296 17.10 4.80 6.40
CA THR A 296 15.80 4.94 7.08
C THR A 296 15.49 3.77 8.00
N ILE A 297 15.83 2.53 7.60
CA ILE A 297 15.74 1.37 8.50
C ILE A 297 16.72 1.46 9.66
N LEU A 298 17.97 1.86 9.41
CA LEU A 298 18.96 2.00 10.47
C LEU A 298 18.50 3.03 11.52
N SER A 299 17.98 4.18 11.07
CA SER A 299 17.39 5.17 11.97
C SER A 299 16.16 4.64 12.72
N ALA A 300 15.32 3.83 12.08
CA ALA A 300 14.19 3.19 12.74
C ALA A 300 14.65 2.20 13.83
N ALA A 301 15.68 1.40 13.55
CA ALA A 301 16.27 0.47 14.52
C ALA A 301 16.85 1.20 15.73
N VAL A 302 17.65 2.25 15.52
CA VAL A 302 18.19 3.10 16.60
C VAL A 302 17.06 3.68 17.45
N CYS A 303 15.99 4.17 16.82
CA CYS A 303 14.84 4.68 17.56
C CYS A 303 14.19 3.59 18.40
N ILE A 304 14.01 2.37 17.89
CA ILE A 304 13.44 1.26 18.67
C ILE A 304 14.32 0.93 19.89
N PHE A 305 15.64 0.85 19.74
CA PHE A 305 16.53 0.62 20.89
C PHE A 305 16.54 1.78 21.90
N ALA A 306 16.36 3.02 21.43
CA ALA A 306 16.26 4.19 22.30
C ALA A 306 15.03 4.16 23.23
N TRP A 307 14.05 3.28 22.99
CA TRP A 307 12.90 3.10 23.88
C TRP A 307 13.30 2.72 25.31
N ALA A 308 14.40 2.00 25.48
CA ALA A 308 14.90 1.59 26.79
C ALA A 308 15.23 2.77 27.73
N GLY A 309 15.49 3.96 27.17
CA GLY A 309 15.75 5.19 27.94
C GLY A 309 14.52 6.04 28.24
N VAL A 310 13.32 5.61 27.82
CA VAL A 310 12.08 6.38 28.00
C VAL A 310 11.52 6.14 29.39
N GLY A 311 11.68 7.11 30.30
CA GLY A 311 11.13 7.06 31.66
C GLY A 311 10.03 8.09 31.96
N SER A 312 9.56 8.84 30.96
CA SER A 312 8.56 9.89 31.14
C SER A 312 7.56 9.94 29.98
N ILE A 313 6.35 10.45 30.26
CA ILE A 313 5.30 10.63 29.25
C ILE A 313 5.78 11.53 28.10
N THR A 314 6.50 12.61 28.40
CA THR A 314 7.07 13.50 27.38
C THR A 314 8.11 12.78 26.53
N GLY A 315 8.97 11.97 27.15
CA GLY A 315 9.94 11.13 26.45
C GLY A 315 9.27 10.14 25.51
N ASP A 316 8.17 9.53 25.95
CA ASP A 316 7.38 8.59 25.14
C ASP A 316 6.76 9.28 23.93
N TYR A 317 6.21 10.49 24.09
CA TYR A 317 5.76 11.30 22.95
C TYR A 317 6.89 11.62 21.97
N VAL A 318 8.10 11.94 22.42
CA VAL A 318 9.24 12.18 21.51
C VAL A 318 9.61 10.89 20.78
N TRP A 319 9.71 9.79 21.52
CA TRP A 319 10.06 8.49 20.99
C TRP A 319 9.06 8.01 19.94
N VAL A 320 7.76 8.04 20.24
CA VAL A 320 6.68 7.66 19.32
C VAL A 320 6.75 8.45 18.02
N ARG A 321 7.02 9.77 18.09
CA ARG A 321 7.16 10.62 16.91
C ARG A 321 8.33 10.17 16.03
N CYS A 322 9.50 9.98 16.62
CA CYS A 322 10.70 9.57 15.91
C CYS A 322 10.58 8.15 15.34
N SER A 323 10.17 7.18 16.17
CA SER A 323 10.03 5.78 15.76
C SER A 323 9.01 5.61 14.64
N THR A 324 7.88 6.30 14.72
CA THR A 324 6.84 6.25 13.68
C THR A 324 7.31 6.86 12.36
N TYR A 325 7.98 8.01 12.42
CA TYR A 325 8.52 8.66 11.23
C TYR A 325 9.49 7.74 10.49
N TRP A 326 10.48 7.20 11.18
CA TRP A 326 11.51 6.36 10.56
C TRP A 326 10.98 4.99 10.13
N ALA A 327 10.07 4.38 10.89
CA ALA A 327 9.44 3.12 10.49
C ALA A 327 8.60 3.27 9.21
N THR A 328 7.79 4.33 9.13
CA THR A 328 6.99 4.60 7.92
C THR A 328 7.86 5.01 6.72
N ALA A 329 8.99 5.68 6.99
CA ALA A 329 9.98 6.02 5.97
C ALA A 329 10.68 4.80 5.37
N GLY A 330 11.17 3.89 6.22
CA GLY A 330 11.77 2.63 5.80
C GLY A 330 10.79 1.78 4.99
N TRP A 331 9.55 1.64 5.47
CA TRP A 331 8.53 0.87 4.76
C TRP A 331 8.30 1.37 3.32
N LYS A 332 8.17 2.68 3.10
CA LYS A 332 7.90 3.23 1.77
C LYS A 332 9.09 3.27 0.84
N ALA A 333 10.28 3.56 1.36
CA ALA A 333 11.50 3.41 0.58
C ALA A 333 11.67 1.96 0.08
N GLY A 334 11.33 0.97 0.93
CA GLY A 334 11.36 -0.45 0.60
C GLY A 334 10.41 -0.84 -0.53
N CYS A 335 9.15 -0.36 -0.50
CA CYS A 335 8.20 -0.59 -1.60
C CYS A 335 8.71 -0.07 -2.96
N GLY A 336 9.45 1.04 -2.98
CA GLY A 336 10.11 1.52 -4.20
C GLY A 336 11.21 0.59 -4.71
N GLY A 337 11.95 -0.03 -3.79
CA GLY A 337 13.01 -1.01 -4.08
C GLY A 337 12.48 -2.32 -4.66
N GLN A 338 11.35 -2.83 -4.15
CA GLN A 338 10.67 -4.04 -4.64
C GLN A 338 10.46 -4.03 -6.15
N TRP A 339 10.00 -2.89 -6.68
CA TRP A 339 9.67 -2.78 -8.09
C TRP A 339 10.89 -2.76 -9.00
N LYS A 340 11.98 -2.10 -8.58
CA LYS A 340 13.25 -2.13 -9.34
C LYS A 340 13.83 -3.54 -9.37
N LEU A 341 13.80 -4.24 -8.24
CA LEU A 341 14.26 -5.63 -8.14
C LEU A 341 13.42 -6.58 -9.01
N TYR A 342 12.10 -6.43 -9.00
CA TYR A 342 11.22 -7.22 -9.87
C TYR A 342 11.45 -6.96 -11.37
N ARG A 343 11.87 -5.74 -11.75
CA ARG A 343 12.23 -5.42 -13.14
C ARG A 343 13.62 -5.92 -13.54
N SER A 344 14.55 -6.08 -12.58
CA SER A 344 15.92 -6.54 -12.85
C SER A 344 16.08 -8.06 -12.92
N THR A 345 15.14 -8.84 -12.38
CA THR A 345 15.13 -10.31 -12.54
C THR A 345 14.88 -10.70 -14.00
N ASP A 346 15.31 -11.91 -14.40
CA ASP A 346 15.24 -12.37 -15.79
C ASP A 346 13.84 -12.34 -16.42
N LEU A 347 12.77 -12.34 -15.61
CA LEU A 347 11.41 -12.12 -16.07
C LEU A 347 11.19 -10.66 -16.52
N GLY A 348 11.67 -9.69 -15.74
CA GLY A 348 11.68 -8.26 -16.10
C GLY A 348 12.58 -7.97 -17.30
N ARG A 349 13.71 -8.68 -17.45
CA ARG A 349 14.53 -8.67 -18.67
C ARG A 349 13.85 -9.34 -19.85
N SER A 350 13.13 -10.46 -19.68
CA SER A 350 12.39 -11.11 -20.76
C SER A 350 11.24 -10.25 -21.26
N LEU A 351 10.54 -9.58 -20.35
CA LEU A 351 9.55 -8.58 -20.67
C LEU A 351 10.25 -7.39 -21.34
N SER A 352 11.27 -6.80 -20.74
CA SER A 352 12.02 -5.66 -21.30
C SER A 352 12.66 -5.95 -22.67
N ARG A 353 13.11 -7.18 -22.95
CA ARG A 353 13.61 -7.62 -24.27
C ARG A 353 12.46 -7.82 -25.25
N ARG A 354 11.32 -8.31 -24.80
CA ARG A 354 10.10 -8.45 -25.62
C ARG A 354 9.43 -7.09 -25.89
N TRP A 355 9.62 -6.10 -25.02
CA TRP A 355 9.22 -4.70 -25.22
C TRP A 355 10.28 -3.92 -26.03
N GLY A 356 11.57 -4.21 -25.83
CA GLY A 356 12.68 -3.63 -26.60
C GLY A 356 12.68 -4.08 -28.07
N ASN A 357 12.29 -5.33 -28.36
CA ASN A 357 12.13 -5.80 -29.73
C ASN A 357 10.88 -5.22 -30.44
N VAL A 358 9.95 -4.61 -29.69
CA VAL A 358 8.82 -3.85 -30.27
C VAL A 358 9.19 -2.38 -30.49
N SER A 359 10.18 -1.83 -29.79
CA SER A 359 10.79 -0.54 -30.13
C SER A 359 11.84 -0.65 -31.25
N ASN A 360 12.48 -1.82 -31.43
CA ASN A 360 13.50 -2.04 -32.46
C ASN A 360 12.96 -2.48 -33.83
N SER A 361 11.64 -2.46 -34.04
CA SER A 361 11.03 -2.76 -35.36
C SER A 361 10.83 -1.51 -36.22
N ARG A 362 11.36 -0.35 -35.81
CA ARG A 362 11.42 0.90 -36.60
C ARG A 362 12.86 1.33 -36.86
N GLU A 363 13.67 0.45 -37.43
CA GLU A 363 14.92 0.84 -38.09
C GLU A 363 14.99 0.17 -39.47
N VAL A 364 14.13 0.63 -40.38
CA VAL A 364 14.41 0.63 -41.82
C VAL A 364 13.91 1.97 -42.34
N GLY A 365 14.82 2.92 -42.59
CA GLY A 365 14.51 4.14 -43.34
C GLY A 365 15.13 5.44 -42.81
N GLU A 366 16.40 5.64 -43.13
CA GLU A 366 17.08 6.94 -43.38
C GLU A 366 17.47 7.89 -42.23
N PRO A 367 18.55 8.69 -42.46
CA PRO A 367 19.49 9.10 -41.42
C PRO A 367 19.41 10.60 -41.09
N THR A 368 19.43 10.96 -39.81
CA THR A 368 19.95 12.27 -39.37
C THR A 368 20.25 12.25 -37.86
N GLY A 369 21.54 12.38 -37.51
CA GLY A 369 21.96 13.16 -36.34
C GLY A 369 22.39 12.42 -35.08
N ASP A 370 23.38 11.54 -35.18
CA ASP A 370 24.18 11.06 -34.04
C ASP A 370 25.01 12.21 -33.43
N CYS A 371 24.99 12.37 -32.10
CA CYS A 371 26.09 13.07 -31.40
C CYS A 371 26.27 12.77 -29.90
N GLU A 372 25.39 12.05 -29.19
CA GLU A 372 25.58 11.80 -27.74
C GLU A 372 25.75 10.32 -27.33
N GLU A 373 25.53 9.36 -28.22
CA GLU A 373 25.63 7.92 -27.88
C GLU A 373 26.98 7.27 -28.24
N GLN A 374 27.76 7.87 -29.16
CA GLN A 374 29.09 7.35 -29.54
C GLN A 374 30.17 7.56 -28.47
N GLY A 375 30.06 8.59 -27.62
CA GLY A 375 31.10 8.93 -26.63
C GLY A 375 31.21 7.94 -25.47
N ALA A 376 30.13 7.21 -25.16
CA ALA A 376 30.10 6.28 -24.02
C ALA A 376 30.56 4.86 -24.38
N ILE A 377 30.63 4.52 -25.67
CA ILE A 377 31.00 3.18 -26.14
C ILE A 377 32.53 3.07 -26.33
N ASP A 378 33.20 4.15 -26.71
CA ASP A 378 34.66 4.15 -26.87
C ASP A 378 35.42 4.05 -25.55
N ASP A 379 34.87 4.56 -24.45
CA ASP A 379 35.53 4.54 -23.13
C ASP A 379 35.53 3.15 -22.47
N ILE A 380 34.61 2.28 -22.86
CA ILE A 380 34.51 0.90 -22.33
C ILE A 380 35.51 -0.03 -23.05
N SER A 381 35.97 0.32 -24.25
CA SER A 381 36.97 -0.45 -24.98
C SER A 381 38.41 -0.23 -24.49
N ARG A 382 38.70 0.92 -23.85
CA ARG A 382 40.05 1.25 -23.35
C ARG A 382 40.40 0.65 -21.99
N ILE A 383 39.42 0.16 -21.23
CA ILE A 383 39.65 -0.43 -19.89
C ILE A 383 39.99 -1.95 -19.97
N LYS A 384 39.91 -2.57 -21.15
CA LYS A 384 40.26 -4.01 -21.35
C LYS A 384 41.62 -4.27 -22.01
N ALA A 385 42.46 -3.25 -22.19
CA ALA A 385 43.75 -3.40 -22.88
C ALA A 385 44.96 -2.82 -22.11
N THR A 386 44.92 -2.81 -20.78
CA THR A 386 46.10 -2.56 -19.93
C THR A 386 46.10 -3.49 -18.74
#